data_AF-A0A520B4H5-F1
#
_entry.id   AF-A0A520B4H5-F1
#
_cell.length_a   1.000
_cell.length_b   1.000
_cell.length_c   1.000
_cell.angle_alpha   90.00
_cell.angle_beta   90.00
_cell.angle_gamma   90.00
#
_symmetry.space_group_name_H-M   'P 1'
#
loop_
_entity.id
_entity.type
_entity.pdbx_description
1 polymer ?
#
loop_
_entity_poly.entity_id
_entity_poly.type
_entity_poly.pdbx_seq_one_letter_code
_entity_poly.pdbx_strand_id
1 'polypeptide(L)'
;MHTQRWGENSPGEAGTVMVMQFELLGLQMTAFNGGPHFKLNEAFSLTVACDDQAEIDRLWEQLPAGGGHEKACGWVEDAWGLSWQIIPSAWFDMIRDPDPARVQRVFQALWQMGKIDLAGLRAAYDGA
;
A
#
# COMPACT_ATOMS: atom_id res chain seq x y z
N MET A 1 20.89 -6.07 1.29
CA MET A 1 20.41 -6.07 -0.11
C MET A 1 21.27 -7.01 -0.93
N HIS A 2 20.67 -7.99 -1.60
CA HIS A 2 21.37 -8.96 -2.46
C HIS A 2 20.81 -8.87 -3.88
N THR A 3 21.67 -8.97 -4.89
CA THR A 3 21.28 -8.83 -6.30
C THR A 3 21.90 -9.94 -7.12
N GLN A 4 21.09 -10.60 -7.94
CA GLN A 4 21.50 -11.57 -8.95
C GLN A 4 21.24 -11.00 -10.33
N ARG A 5 22.13 -11.29 -11.27
CA ARG A 5 22.06 -10.82 -12.66
C ARG A 5 21.84 -11.99 -13.61
N TRP A 6 21.24 -11.72 -14.75
CA TRP A 6 21.10 -12.71 -15.81
C TRP A 6 22.48 -13.12 -16.34
N GLY A 7 22.67 -14.43 -16.54
CA GLY A 7 23.87 -14.98 -17.14
C GLY A 7 23.79 -15.01 -18.67
N GLU A 8 24.86 -15.46 -19.31
CA GLU A 8 24.84 -15.78 -20.74
C GLU A 8 23.82 -16.91 -21.03
N ASN A 9 23.22 -16.90 -22.22
CA ASN A 9 22.22 -17.89 -22.66
C ASN A 9 20.98 -18.01 -21.73
N SER A 10 20.62 -16.93 -21.03
CA SER A 10 19.43 -16.86 -20.18
C SER A 10 18.25 -16.16 -20.89
N PRO A 11 17.01 -16.27 -20.37
CA PRO A 11 15.86 -15.57 -20.93
C PRO A 11 15.93 -14.04 -20.92
N GLY A 12 16.63 -13.46 -19.93
CA GLY A 12 16.86 -12.01 -19.84
C GLY A 12 18.20 -11.57 -20.45
N GLU A 13 18.34 -10.27 -20.68
CA GLU A 13 19.59 -9.68 -21.20
C GLU A 13 20.74 -9.88 -20.21
N ALA A 14 21.83 -10.51 -20.67
CA ALA A 14 22.99 -10.83 -19.85
C ALA A 14 23.56 -9.58 -19.15
N GLY A 15 23.88 -9.72 -17.86
CA GLY A 15 24.40 -8.62 -17.04
C GLY A 15 23.34 -7.68 -16.47
N THR A 16 22.09 -7.72 -16.91
CA THR A 16 20.99 -6.96 -16.29
C THR A 16 20.51 -7.62 -14.99
N VAL A 17 19.84 -6.86 -14.11
CA VAL A 17 19.34 -7.39 -12.83
C VAL A 17 18.22 -8.40 -13.09
N MET A 18 18.34 -9.58 -12.50
CA MET A 18 17.36 -10.66 -12.55
C MET A 18 16.52 -10.66 -11.27
N VAL A 19 17.17 -10.80 -10.11
CA VAL A 19 16.53 -10.84 -8.79
C VAL A 19 17.15 -9.78 -7.90
N MET A 20 16.33 -9.10 -7.12
CA MET A 20 16.76 -8.25 -6.02
C MET A 20 16.05 -8.67 -4.72
N GLN A 21 16.84 -8.87 -3.67
CA GLN A 21 16.36 -9.12 -2.32
C GLN A 21 16.63 -7.91 -1.44
N PHE A 22 15.59 -7.42 -0.78
CA PHE A 22 15.63 -6.22 0.05
C PHE A 22 14.64 -6.36 1.22
N GLU A 23 14.79 -5.48 2.20
CA GLU A 23 13.86 -5.36 3.30
C GLU A 23 12.97 -4.15 3.08
N LEU A 24 11.67 -4.30 3.28
CA LEU A 24 10.69 -3.23 3.27
C LEU A 24 9.81 -3.35 4.51
N LEU A 25 9.86 -2.35 5.38
CA LEU A 25 9.08 -2.33 6.63
C LEU A 25 9.28 -3.62 7.47
N GLY A 26 10.52 -4.13 7.53
CA GLY A 26 10.86 -5.38 8.23
C GLY A 26 10.53 -6.67 7.46
N LEU A 27 9.88 -6.58 6.29
CA LEU A 27 9.57 -7.73 5.44
C LEU A 27 10.72 -7.98 4.46
N GLN A 28 11.23 -9.21 4.44
CA GLN A 28 12.18 -9.65 3.41
C GLN A 28 11.41 -9.90 2.09
N MET A 29 11.72 -9.10 1.08
CA MET A 29 11.09 -9.15 -0.23
C MET A 29 12.06 -9.60 -1.31
N THR A 30 11.51 -10.24 -2.34
CA THR A 30 12.25 -10.62 -3.55
C THR A 30 11.51 -10.04 -4.76
N ALA A 31 12.13 -9.11 -5.47
CA ALA A 31 11.66 -8.62 -6.77
C ALA A 31 12.37 -9.36 -7.89
N PHE A 32 11.64 -9.69 -8.96
CA PHE A 32 12.15 -10.46 -10.10
C PHE A 32 11.76 -9.80 -11.42
N ASN A 33 12.75 -9.52 -12.26
CA ASN A 33 12.55 -9.01 -13.62
C ASN A 33 12.17 -10.15 -14.56
N GLY A 34 10.93 -10.63 -14.47
CA GLY A 34 10.40 -11.76 -15.24
C GLY A 34 9.73 -11.41 -16.57
N GLY A 35 9.75 -10.14 -16.98
CA GLY A 35 9.03 -9.66 -18.17
C GLY A 35 7.53 -9.44 -17.94
N PRO A 36 6.76 -9.05 -18.99
CA PRO A 36 5.39 -8.54 -18.86
C PRO A 36 4.32 -9.64 -18.80
N HIS A 37 4.69 -10.87 -18.44
CA HIS A 37 3.81 -12.04 -18.51
C HIS A 37 2.77 -12.08 -17.38
N PHE A 38 3.09 -11.49 -16.23
CA PHE A 38 2.22 -11.43 -15.06
C PHE A 38 1.93 -9.98 -14.67
N LYS A 39 0.73 -9.74 -14.18
CA LYS A 39 0.31 -8.42 -13.69
C LYS A 39 -0.16 -8.55 -12.26
N LEU A 40 0.29 -7.61 -11.42
CA LEU A 40 -0.29 -7.42 -10.11
C LEU A 40 -1.74 -6.91 -10.26
N ASN A 41 -2.52 -7.18 -9.22
CA ASN A 41 -3.85 -6.62 -9.04
C ASN A 41 -4.10 -6.46 -7.54
N GLU A 42 -5.24 -5.88 -7.19
CA GLU A 42 -5.63 -5.52 -5.83
C GLU A 42 -5.84 -6.74 -4.90
N ALA A 43 -5.85 -7.97 -5.42
CA ALA A 43 -5.92 -9.17 -4.59
C ALA A 43 -4.68 -9.32 -3.68
N PHE A 44 -3.56 -8.70 -4.04
CA PHE A 44 -2.41 -8.53 -3.17
C PHE A 44 -2.12 -7.04 -2.96
N SER A 45 -1.92 -6.65 -1.70
CA SER A 45 -1.52 -5.28 -1.36
C SER A 45 -0.65 -5.24 -0.11
N LEU A 46 0.12 -4.16 0.03
CA LEU A 46 0.87 -3.87 1.24
C LEU A 46 0.15 -2.80 2.05
N THR A 47 -0.18 -3.14 3.30
CA THR A 47 -0.78 -2.19 4.24
C THR A 47 0.32 -1.48 5.02
N VAL A 48 0.25 -0.14 5.04
CA VAL A 48 1.15 0.72 5.82
C VAL A 48 0.31 1.42 6.88
N ALA A 49 0.58 1.08 8.14
CA ALA A 49 -0.01 1.74 9.30
C ALA A 49 0.77 3.03 9.60
N CYS A 50 0.07 4.16 9.55
CA CYS A 50 0.61 5.49 9.76
C CYS A 50 0.18 6.05 11.11
N ASP A 51 1.08 6.66 11.84
CA ASP A 51 0.78 7.13 13.20
C ASP A 51 0.08 8.50 13.23
N ASP A 52 0.30 9.31 12.19
CA ASP A 52 -0.29 10.63 12.06
C ASP A 52 -0.68 10.99 10.62
N GLN A 53 -1.33 12.16 10.47
CA GLN A 53 -1.78 12.65 9.17
C GLN A 53 -0.61 13.03 8.25
N ALA A 54 0.54 13.46 8.80
CA ALA A 54 1.68 13.87 8.00
C ALA A 54 2.32 12.66 7.29
N GLU A 55 2.36 11.51 7.95
CA GLU A 55 2.79 10.26 7.33
C GLU A 55 1.82 9.80 6.23
N ILE A 56 0.51 9.87 6.48
CA ILE A 56 -0.52 9.56 5.47
C ILE A 56 -0.33 10.46 4.25
N ASP A 57 -0.22 11.78 4.46
CA ASP A 57 -0.07 12.76 3.40
C ASP A 57 1.19 12.50 2.57
N ARG A 58 2.33 12.25 3.24
CA ARG A 58 3.60 11.97 2.58
C ARG A 58 3.51 10.72 1.69
N LEU A 59 2.97 9.63 2.21
CA LEU A 59 2.88 8.37 1.45
C LEU A 59 1.85 8.47 0.32
N TRP A 60 0.74 9.17 0.56
CA TRP A 60 -0.30 9.39 -0.43
C TRP A 60 0.23 10.14 -1.66
N GLU A 61 1.09 11.14 -1.43
CA GLU A 61 1.73 11.89 -2.51
C GLU A 61 2.83 11.08 -3.21
N GLN A 62 3.64 10.33 -2.46
CA GLN A 62 4.87 9.73 -3.00
C GLN A 62 4.68 8.37 -3.67
N LEU A 63 3.78 7.51 -3.15
CA LEU A 63 3.62 6.16 -3.70
C LEU A 63 3.10 6.12 -5.15
N PRO A 64 2.12 6.95 -5.57
CA PRO A 64 1.70 6.98 -6.96
C PRO A 64 2.65 7.81 -7.86
N ALA A 65 3.69 8.45 -7.31
CA ALA A 65 4.62 9.25 -8.10
C ALA A 65 5.34 8.39 -9.15
N GLY A 66 5.53 8.95 -10.36
CA GLY A 66 6.20 8.23 -11.46
C GLY A 66 5.29 7.36 -12.32
N GLY A 67 3.96 7.53 -12.21
CA GLY A 67 2.99 6.91 -13.12
C GLY A 67 1.98 5.96 -12.45
N GLY A 68 1.90 5.97 -11.12
CA GLY A 68 0.84 5.29 -10.37
C GLY A 68 -0.45 6.11 -10.28
N HIS A 69 -1.39 5.62 -9.48
CA HIS A 69 -2.75 6.16 -9.38
C HIS A 69 -3.29 6.13 -7.95
N GLU A 70 -3.94 7.23 -7.54
CA GLU A 70 -4.77 7.25 -6.34
C GLU A 70 -6.05 6.42 -6.54
N LYS A 71 -6.49 5.72 -5.49
CA LYS A 71 -7.74 4.95 -5.46
C LYS A 71 -8.60 5.38 -4.27
N ALA A 72 -9.71 4.69 -4.03
CA ALA A 72 -10.62 5.01 -2.92
C ALA A 72 -10.14 4.41 -1.59
N CYS A 73 -10.67 4.91 -0.48
CA CYS A 73 -10.55 4.31 0.86
C CYS A 73 -9.11 4.11 1.35
N GLY A 74 -8.18 5.01 1.04
CA GLY A 74 -6.78 4.91 1.43
C GLY A 74 -5.93 4.03 0.51
N TRP A 75 -6.46 3.56 -0.61
CA TRP A 75 -5.71 2.74 -1.56
C TRP A 75 -4.95 3.61 -2.57
N VAL A 76 -3.74 3.18 -2.94
CA VAL A 76 -2.96 3.72 -4.05
C VAL A 76 -2.33 2.56 -4.84
N GLU A 77 -2.10 2.77 -6.12
CA GLU A 77 -1.28 1.89 -6.97
C GLU A 77 -0.01 2.65 -7.36
N ASP A 78 1.15 2.00 -7.23
CA ASP A 78 2.43 2.60 -7.64
C ASP A 78 2.72 2.42 -9.14
N ALA A 79 3.83 2.97 -9.60
CA ALA A 79 4.24 2.92 -11.01
C ALA A 79 4.50 1.50 -11.56
N TRP A 80 4.57 0.48 -10.70
CA TRP A 80 4.76 -0.93 -11.08
C TRP A 80 3.48 -1.76 -10.97
N GLY A 81 2.35 -1.14 -10.61
CA GLY A 81 1.06 -1.79 -10.45
C GLY A 81 0.87 -2.48 -9.09
N LEU A 82 1.78 -2.27 -8.13
CA LEU A 82 1.60 -2.79 -6.77
C LEU A 82 0.60 -1.93 -6.01
N SER A 83 -0.38 -2.59 -5.39
CA SER A 83 -1.39 -1.92 -4.58
C SER A 83 -0.90 -1.72 -3.15
N TRP A 84 -1.16 -0.54 -2.60
CA TRP A 84 -0.84 -0.16 -1.23
C TRP A 84 -2.09 0.36 -0.52
N GLN A 85 -2.18 0.09 0.77
CA GLN A 85 -3.22 0.62 1.65
C GLN A 85 -2.57 1.50 2.71
N ILE A 86 -2.77 2.81 2.58
CA ILE A 86 -2.28 3.82 3.53
C ILE A 86 -3.39 4.06 4.54
N ILE A 87 -3.24 3.49 5.74
CA ILE A 87 -4.25 3.55 6.80
C ILE A 87 -3.65 4.09 8.08
N PRO A 88 -4.44 4.69 8.98
CA PRO A 88 -3.94 5.05 10.30
C PRO A 88 -3.75 3.81 11.17
N SER A 89 -2.77 3.82 12.07
CA SER A 89 -2.53 2.72 13.03
C SER A 89 -3.77 2.36 13.85
N ALA A 90 -4.61 3.36 14.16
CA ALA A 90 -5.88 3.19 14.86
C ALA A 90 -6.95 2.40 14.07
N TRP A 91 -6.80 2.23 12.75
CA TRP A 91 -7.74 1.54 11.88
C TRP A 91 -8.08 0.13 12.37
N PHE A 92 -7.08 -0.65 12.77
CA PHE A 92 -7.28 -2.04 13.17
C PHE A 92 -8.12 -2.18 14.43
N ASP A 93 -7.99 -1.23 15.36
CA ASP A 93 -8.80 -1.20 16.58
C ASP A 93 -10.22 -0.75 16.24
N MET A 94 -10.37 0.28 15.39
CA MET A 94 -11.67 0.81 14.98
C MET A 94 -12.55 -0.25 14.29
N ILE A 95 -12.01 -1.09 13.41
CA ILE A 95 -12.80 -2.11 12.70
C ILE A 95 -13.06 -3.37 13.51
N ARG A 96 -12.32 -3.58 14.61
CA ARG A 96 -12.48 -4.71 15.53
C ARG A 96 -13.31 -4.34 16.76
N ASP A 97 -13.81 -3.12 16.83
CA ASP A 97 -14.62 -2.65 17.94
C ASP A 97 -15.88 -3.53 18.11
N PRO A 98 -16.21 -3.95 19.34
CA PRO A 98 -17.39 -4.77 19.60
C PRO A 98 -18.72 -4.04 19.37
N ASP A 99 -18.73 -2.70 19.32
CA ASP A 99 -19.91 -1.90 18.98
C ASP A 99 -20.06 -1.79 17.44
N PRO A 100 -21.02 -2.50 16.83
CA PRO A 100 -21.21 -2.48 15.39
C PRO A 100 -21.63 -1.09 14.87
N ALA A 101 -22.21 -0.22 15.71
CA ALA A 101 -22.59 1.12 15.30
C ALA A 101 -21.36 2.03 15.14
N ARG A 102 -20.32 1.86 15.98
CA ARG A 102 -19.03 2.54 15.81
C ARG A 102 -18.36 2.11 14.52
N VAL A 103 -18.25 0.80 14.31
CA VAL A 103 -17.66 0.21 13.09
C VAL A 103 -18.40 0.72 11.84
N GLN A 104 -19.73 0.74 11.88
CA GLN A 104 -20.54 1.23 10.75
C GLN A 104 -20.25 2.70 10.41
N ARG A 105 -20.14 3.61 11.40
CA ARG A 105 -19.82 5.01 11.14
C ARG A 105 -18.44 5.18 10.51
N VAL A 106 -17.46 4.41 10.98
CA VAL A 106 -16.11 4.40 10.40
C VAL A 106 -16.15 4.01 8.92
N PHE A 107 -16.86 2.94 8.56
CA PHE A 107 -17.00 2.55 7.15
C PHE A 107 -17.74 3.58 6.30
N GLN A 108 -18.81 4.20 6.84
CA GLN A 108 -19.54 5.25 6.13
C GLN A 108 -18.65 6.46 5.83
N ALA A 109 -17.83 6.88 6.78
CA ALA A 109 -16.86 7.94 6.57
C ALA A 109 -15.78 7.53 5.56
N LEU A 110 -15.21 6.33 5.71
CA LEU A 110 -14.18 5.80 4.83
C LEU A 110 -14.61 5.75 3.36
N TRP A 111 -15.84 5.33 3.07
CA TRP A 111 -16.34 5.22 1.70
C TRP A 111 -16.46 6.57 0.97
N GLN A 112 -16.44 7.68 1.71
CA GLN A 112 -16.41 9.02 1.13
C GLN A 112 -14.98 9.55 0.92
N MET A 113 -13.96 8.79 1.35
CA MET A 113 -12.56 9.20 1.31
C MET A 113 -11.84 8.57 0.11
N GLY A 114 -11.03 9.40 -0.56
CA GLY A 114 -9.87 8.93 -1.33
C GLY A 114 -8.71 8.75 -0.36
N LYS A 115 -7.96 9.83 -0.14
CA LYS A 115 -6.99 9.93 0.97
C LYS A 115 -7.69 9.88 2.31
N ILE A 116 -7.12 9.17 3.29
CA ILE A 116 -7.64 9.14 4.64
C ILE A 116 -7.45 10.50 5.33
N ASP A 117 -8.55 11.04 5.87
CA ASP A 117 -8.54 12.09 6.89
C ASP A 117 -8.66 11.42 8.27
N LEU A 118 -7.55 11.38 9.01
CA LEU A 118 -7.48 10.76 10.32
C LEU A 118 -8.40 11.43 11.34
N ALA A 119 -8.52 12.77 11.29
CA ALA A 119 -9.37 13.49 12.22
C ALA A 119 -10.85 13.20 11.93
N GLY A 120 -11.25 13.26 10.66
CA GLY A 120 -12.60 12.91 10.22
C GLY A 120 -12.97 11.45 10.55
N LEU A 121 -12.04 10.51 10.36
CA LEU A 121 -12.26 9.10 10.67
C LEU A 121 -12.44 8.86 12.19
N ARG A 122 -11.66 9.54 13.03
CA ARG A 122 -11.80 9.52 14.49
C ARG A 122 -13.13 10.14 14.93
N ALA A 123 -13.51 11.29 14.38
CA ALA A 123 -14.80 11.92 14.67
C ALA A 123 -15.98 10.98 14.35
N ALA A 124 -15.94 10.31 13.20
CA ALA A 124 -16.94 9.32 12.83
C ALA A 124 -17.00 8.14 13.81
N TYR A 125 -15.84 7.62 14.23
CA TYR A 125 -15.74 6.57 15.24
C TYR A 125 -16.36 7.00 16.57
N ASP A 126 -16.01 8.19 17.07
CA ASP A 126 -16.50 8.74 18.33
C ASP A 126 -17.98 9.18 18.27
N GLY A 127 -18.52 9.39 17.06
CA GLY A 127 -19.89 9.84 16.82
C GLY A 127 -20.08 11.35 17.00
N ALA A 128 -19.03 12.13 16.74
CA ALA A 128 -19.00 13.59 16.83
C ALA A 128 -19.29 14.28 15.49
#